data_AF-A0A194QA32-F1
#
_entry.id   AF-A0A194QA32-F1
#
_cell.length_a   1.000
_cell.length_b   1.000
_cell.length_c   1.000
_cell.angle_alpha   90.00
_cell.angle_beta   90.00
_cell.angle_gamma   90.00
#
_symmetry.space_group_name_H-M   'P 1'
#
loop_
_entity.id
_entity.type
_entity.pdbx_description
1 polymer ?
#
loop_
_entity_poly.entity_id
_entity_poly.type
_entity_poly.pdbx_seq_one_letter_code
_entity_poly.pdbx_strand_id
1 'polypeptide(L)'
;MMKNNELNNPSEKKRRVPLYPGFPELARSDVSIYPSYTKLSLAYLVVCRHRYHWAKVAQHKQFMQELHSFERLQPNALDGVRVHREFSQGILSHKIPPRRYIQKLSIDPLNSRQRMRVEEIVSGRVKFG
;
A
#
# COMPACT_ATOMS: atom_id res chain seq x y z
N MET A 1 10.72 3.46 35.31
CA MET A 1 10.00 3.30 34.02
C MET A 1 8.82 2.36 34.24
N MET A 2 7.60 2.90 34.35
CA MET A 2 6.40 2.09 34.49
C MET A 2 5.84 1.76 33.09
N LYS A 3 5.69 0.47 32.79
CA LYS A 3 5.00 -0.02 31.60
C LYS A 3 3.52 -0.13 31.95
N ASN A 4 2.72 0.80 31.44
CA ASN A 4 1.26 0.67 31.49
C ASN A 4 0.83 -0.29 30.38
N ASN A 5 0.55 -1.54 30.77
CA ASN A 5 -0.15 -2.50 29.93
C ASN A 5 -1.65 -2.14 29.98
N GLU A 6 -2.10 -1.32 29.03
CA GLU A 6 -3.53 -1.11 28.82
C GLU A 6 -4.13 -2.36 28.16
N LEU A 7 -4.91 -3.10 28.96
CA LEU A 7 -5.75 -4.20 28.54
C LEU A 7 -6.75 -3.72 27.48
N ASN A 8 -6.48 -4.04 26.22
CA ASN A 8 -7.45 -3.99 25.13
C ASN A 8 -8.51 -5.07 25.36
N ASN A 9 -9.50 -4.78 26.20
CA ASN A 9 -10.72 -5.57 26.23
C ASN A 9 -11.50 -5.29 24.92
N PRO A 10 -11.73 -6.30 24.05
CA PRO A 10 -12.59 -6.10 22.89
C PRO A 10 -13.98 -5.81 23.42
N SER A 11 -14.44 -4.56 23.25
CA SER A 11 -15.79 -4.15 23.63
C SER A 11 -16.80 -5.16 23.08
N GLU A 12 -17.44 -5.91 23.96
CA GLU A 12 -18.49 -6.85 23.60
C GLU A 12 -19.53 -6.08 22.78
N LYS A 13 -19.69 -6.46 21.51
CA LYS A 13 -20.72 -5.90 20.63
C LYS A 13 -22.07 -6.35 21.21
N LYS A 14 -22.64 -5.56 22.11
CA LYS A 14 -24.00 -5.74 22.63
C LYS A 14 -24.92 -5.94 21.44
N ARG A 15 -25.45 -7.15 21.27
CA ARG A 15 -26.44 -7.48 20.24
C ARG A 15 -27.61 -6.54 20.48
N ARG A 16 -27.84 -5.58 19.58
CA ARG A 16 -28.98 -4.66 19.71
C ARG A 16 -30.23 -5.49 19.52
N VAL A 17 -30.97 -5.71 20.60
CA VAL A 17 -32.31 -6.29 20.52
C VAL A 17 -33.14 -5.35 19.66
N PRO A 18 -33.79 -5.83 18.58
CA PRO A 18 -34.63 -4.98 17.76
C PRO A 18 -35.75 -4.40 18.63
N LEU A 19 -35.98 -3.09 18.51
CA LEU A 19 -36.98 -2.38 19.31
C LEU A 19 -38.40 -2.95 19.10
N TYR A 20 -38.64 -3.56 17.93
CA TYR A 20 -39.87 -4.26 17.57
C TYR A 20 -39.57 -5.67 17.02
N PRO A 21 -39.81 -6.73 17.81
CA PRO A 21 -39.72 -8.12 17.32
C PRO A 21 -40.75 -8.37 16.22
N GLY A 22 -40.34 -8.98 15.11
CA GLY A 22 -41.23 -9.31 13.97
C GLY A 22 -41.25 -8.28 12.84
N PHE A 23 -40.73 -7.06 13.06
CA PHE A 23 -40.61 -6.04 12.02
C PHE A 23 -39.17 -5.51 11.89
N PRO A 24 -38.26 -6.28 11.27
CA PRO A 24 -36.86 -5.88 11.13
C PRO A 24 -36.66 -4.62 10.27
N GLU A 25 -37.63 -4.29 9.41
CA GLU A 25 -37.59 -3.09 8.56
C GLU A 25 -37.67 -1.79 9.39
N LEU A 26 -38.36 -1.83 10.53
CA LEU A 26 -38.48 -0.71 11.47
C LEU A 26 -37.18 -0.46 12.29
N ALA A 27 -36.20 -1.36 12.22
CA ALA A 27 -34.90 -1.15 12.84
C ALA A 27 -34.01 -0.16 12.06
N ARG A 28 -34.45 0.23 10.85
CA ARG A 28 -33.76 1.21 10.02
C ARG A 28 -34.07 2.63 10.47
N SER A 29 -33.06 3.50 10.46
CA SER A 29 -33.17 4.90 10.90
C SER A 29 -34.11 5.76 10.04
N ASP A 30 -34.38 5.28 8.83
CA ASP A 30 -35.13 5.92 7.75
C ASP A 30 -36.62 5.54 7.75
N VAL A 31 -37.06 4.68 8.68
CA VAL A 31 -38.44 4.20 8.77
C VAL A 31 -39.09 4.71 10.06
N SER A 32 -40.30 5.28 9.94
CA SER A 32 -41.11 5.69 11.08
C SER A 32 -41.99 4.53 11.56
N ILE A 33 -42.19 4.44 12.88
CA ILE A 33 -43.14 3.51 13.53
C ILE A 33 -44.59 3.88 13.17
N TYR A 34 -44.83 5.15 12.82
CA TYR A 34 -46.16 5.64 12.53
C TYR A 34 -46.47 5.55 11.03
N PRO A 35 -47.55 4.87 10.62
CA PRO A 35 -47.90 4.61 9.22
C PRO A 35 -48.26 5.88 8.43
N SER A 36 -48.59 6.98 9.11
CA SER A 36 -48.81 8.28 8.48
C SER A 36 -47.53 8.93 7.96
N TYR A 37 -46.37 8.59 8.52
CA TYR A 37 -45.07 9.15 8.13
C TYR A 37 -44.30 8.25 7.16
N THR A 38 -44.76 7.03 6.89
CA THR A 38 -44.07 6.09 5.98
C THR A 38 -44.21 6.48 4.50
N LYS A 39 -45.25 7.23 4.13
CA LYS A 39 -45.49 7.73 2.76
C LYS A 39 -45.05 9.18 2.56
N LEU A 40 -44.34 9.77 3.52
CA LEU A 40 -43.91 11.16 3.44
C LEU A 40 -42.66 11.27 2.56
N SER A 41 -42.83 11.61 1.28
CA SER A 41 -41.71 11.94 0.40
C SER A 41 -41.27 13.39 0.67
N LEU A 42 -40.06 13.59 1.17
CA LEU A 42 -39.48 14.94 1.19
C LEU A 42 -39.10 15.35 -0.24
N ALA A 43 -39.33 16.62 -0.59
CA ALA A 43 -38.98 17.17 -1.90
C ALA A 43 -37.46 17.17 -2.17
N TYR A 44 -36.64 16.92 -1.15
CA TYR A 44 -35.19 16.84 -1.23
C TYR A 44 -34.66 15.72 -0.33
N LEU A 45 -33.53 15.13 -0.72
CA LEU A 45 -32.85 14.10 0.04
C LEU A 45 -32.24 14.70 1.30
N VAL A 46 -32.84 14.40 2.46
CA VAL A 46 -32.31 14.84 3.75
C VAL A 46 -31.30 13.84 4.26
N VAL A 47 -30.03 14.22 4.19
CA VAL A 47 -28.94 13.48 4.83
C VAL A 47 -28.60 14.16 6.15
N CYS A 48 -28.54 13.38 7.22
CA CYS A 48 -28.08 13.89 8.52
C CYS A 48 -26.68 14.50 8.38
N ARG A 49 -26.53 15.77 8.77
CA ARG A 49 -25.24 16.51 8.75
C ARG A 49 -24.11 15.72 9.38
N HIS A 50 -24.39 15.03 10.49
CA HIS A 50 -23.39 14.26 11.23
C HIS A 50 -22.91 13.02 10.45
N ARG A 51 -23.86 12.31 9.82
CA ARG A 51 -23.54 11.16 8.94
C ARG A 51 -22.72 11.60 7.73
N TYR A 52 -23.11 12.71 7.10
CA TYR A 52 -22.39 13.25 5.96
C TYR A 52 -20.96 13.64 6.33
N HIS A 53 -20.79 14.34 7.47
CA HIS A 53 -19.48 14.75 7.95
C HIS A 53 -18.56 13.55 8.21
N TRP A 54 -19.04 12.52 8.90
CA TRP A 54 -18.24 11.32 9.17
C TRP A 54 -17.92 10.52 7.90
N ALA A 55 -18.85 10.42 6.96
CA ALA A 55 -18.59 9.80 5.67
C ALA A 55 -17.46 10.53 4.92
N LYS A 56 -17.50 11.88 4.90
CA LYS A 56 -16.45 12.70 4.28
C LYS A 56 -15.08 12.46 4.93
N VAL A 57 -15.02 12.46 6.27
CA VAL A 57 -13.77 12.21 7.01
C VAL A 57 -13.22 10.81 6.71
N ALA A 58 -14.09 9.79 6.69
CA ALA A 58 -13.71 8.41 6.40
C ALA A 58 -13.17 8.26 4.97
N GLN A 59 -13.87 8.84 3.99
CA GLN A 59 -13.44 8.84 2.58
C GLN A 59 -12.09 9.53 2.40
N HIS A 60 -11.88 10.69 3.04
CA HIS A 60 -10.62 11.41 2.96
C HIS A 60 -9.46 10.61 3.56
N LYS A 61 -9.69 9.96 4.70
CA LYS A 61 -8.69 9.09 5.33
C LYS A 61 -8.33 7.90 4.42
N GLN A 62 -9.33 7.25 3.84
CA GLN A 62 -9.10 6.14 2.90
C GLN A 62 -8.31 6.62 1.67
N PHE A 63 -8.71 7.74 1.08
CA PHE A 63 -8.03 8.31 -0.08
C PHE A 63 -6.54 8.60 0.20
N MET A 64 -6.21 9.16 1.36
CA MET A 64 -4.81 9.42 1.73
C MET A 64 -4.01 8.13 1.92
N GLN A 65 -4.63 7.08 2.46
CA GLN A 65 -3.98 5.77 2.57
C GLN A 65 -3.67 5.16 1.21
N GLU A 66 -4.61 5.29 0.26
CA GLU A 66 -4.42 4.84 -1.13
C GLU A 66 -3.32 5.66 -1.82
N LEU A 67 -3.29 6.98 -1.63
CA LEU A 67 -2.25 7.83 -2.21
C LEU A 67 -0.85 7.41 -1.74
N HIS A 68 -0.67 7.20 -0.43
CA HIS A 68 0.61 6.74 0.12
C HIS A 68 0.97 5.32 -0.31
N SER A 69 0.00 4.43 -0.52
CA SER A 69 0.29 3.09 -1.03
C SER A 69 0.81 3.16 -2.48
N PHE A 70 0.23 4.03 -3.31
CA PHE A 70 0.71 4.27 -4.67
C PHE A 70 2.11 4.88 -4.71
N GLU A 71 2.37 5.87 -3.84
CA GLU A 71 3.71 6.47 -3.71
C GLU A 71 4.78 5.42 -3.38
N ARG A 72 4.46 4.46 -2.49
CA ARG A 72 5.36 3.34 -2.15
C ARG A 72 5.51 2.31 -3.25
N LEU A 73 4.53 2.14 -4.13
CA LEU A 73 4.61 1.19 -5.24
C LEU A 73 5.53 1.68 -6.36
N GLN A 74 5.69 2.99 -6.54
CA GLN A 74 6.56 3.57 -7.55
C GLN A 74 8.05 3.16 -7.44
N PRO A 75 8.72 3.26 -6.27
CA PRO A 75 10.11 2.80 -6.14
C PRO A 75 10.23 1.30 -6.33
N ASN A 76 9.27 0.50 -5.83
CA ASN A 76 9.27 -0.95 -6.01
C ASN A 76 9.19 -1.36 -7.49
N ALA A 77 8.39 -0.64 -8.29
CA ALA A 77 8.30 -0.87 -9.73
C ALA A 77 9.60 -0.51 -10.45
N LEU A 78 10.25 0.60 -10.06
CA LEU A 78 11.55 1.01 -10.61
C LEU A 78 12.67 0.02 -10.24
N ASP A 79 12.66 -0.51 -9.02
CA ASP A 79 13.65 -1.49 -8.57
C ASP A 79 13.50 -2.82 -9.31
N GLY A 80 12.28 -3.27 -9.58
CA GLY A 80 12.06 -4.45 -10.44
C GLY A 80 12.65 -4.28 -11.84
N VAL A 81 12.52 -3.09 -12.44
CA VAL A 81 13.12 -2.77 -13.74
C VAL A 81 14.65 -2.70 -13.66
N ARG A 82 15.20 -2.15 -12.57
CA ARG A 82 16.66 -2.09 -12.34
C ARG A 82 17.26 -3.49 -12.20
N VAL A 83 16.68 -4.32 -11.35
CA VAL A 83 17.07 -5.73 -11.18
C VAL A 83 16.98 -6.47 -12.52
N HIS A 84 15.88 -6.30 -13.27
CA HIS A 84 15.78 -6.92 -14.58
C HIS A 84 16.92 -6.45 -15.51
N ARG A 85 17.26 -5.16 -15.57
CA ARG A 85 18.35 -4.66 -16.43
C ARG A 85 19.72 -5.21 -16.04
N GLU A 86 20.00 -5.28 -14.74
CA GLU A 86 21.29 -5.75 -14.22
C GLU A 86 21.47 -7.26 -14.41
N PHE A 87 20.44 -8.06 -14.14
CA PHE A 87 20.56 -9.51 -14.09
C PHE A 87 20.13 -10.23 -15.38
N SER A 88 19.17 -9.70 -16.15
CA SER A 88 18.64 -10.43 -17.31
C SER A 88 19.54 -10.36 -18.55
N GLN A 89 20.36 -9.33 -18.68
CA GLN A 89 21.32 -9.20 -19.79
C GLN A 89 22.43 -10.27 -19.75
N GLY A 90 22.82 -10.71 -18.55
CA GLY A 90 23.83 -11.76 -18.37
C GLY A 90 23.29 -13.18 -18.58
N ILE A 91 21.98 -13.40 -18.37
CA ILE A 91 21.37 -14.74 -18.37
C ILE A 91 20.62 -15.03 -19.69
N LEU A 92 19.96 -14.05 -20.30
CA LEU A 92 19.12 -14.27 -21.49
C LEU A 92 19.89 -14.18 -22.82
N SER A 93 21.09 -13.60 -22.82
CA SER A 93 21.89 -13.46 -24.03
C SER A 93 22.85 -14.64 -24.16
N HIS A 94 22.51 -15.64 -24.98
CA HIS A 94 23.40 -16.77 -25.33
C HIS A 94 24.69 -16.32 -26.06
N LYS A 95 24.82 -15.02 -26.37
CA LYS A 95 26.04 -14.35 -26.82
C LYS A 95 26.33 -13.18 -25.89
N ILE A 96 27.49 -13.19 -25.24
CA ILE A 96 27.94 -12.09 -24.39
C ILE A 96 28.04 -10.83 -25.26
N PRO A 97 27.27 -9.75 -25.00
CA PRO A 97 27.39 -8.54 -25.79
C PRO A 97 28.79 -7.94 -25.66
N PRO A 98 29.32 -7.30 -26.72
CA PRO A 98 30.66 -6.74 -26.69
C PRO A 98 30.80 -5.69 -25.58
N ARG A 99 31.95 -5.69 -24.90
CA ARG A 99 32.25 -4.97 -23.65
C ARG A 99 31.87 -3.46 -23.66
N ARG A 100 31.86 -2.81 -24.84
CA ARG A 100 31.43 -1.41 -25.03
C ARG A 100 29.92 -1.18 -24.91
N TYR A 101 29.10 -2.19 -25.18
CA TYR A 101 27.63 -2.11 -25.07
C TYR A 101 27.18 -2.25 -23.60
N ILE A 102 27.84 -3.12 -22.84
CA ILE A 102 27.59 -3.33 -21.40
C ILE A 102 27.89 -2.05 -20.59
N GLN A 103 28.99 -1.35 -20.90
CA GLN A 103 29.38 -0.09 -20.25
C GLN A 103 28.41 1.09 -20.52
N LYS A 104 27.60 1.03 -21.58
CA LYS A 104 26.61 2.07 -21.89
C LYS A 104 25.27 1.83 -21.19
N LEU A 105 25.00 0.60 -20.76
CA LEU A 105 23.72 0.20 -20.17
C LEU A 105 23.76 0.12 -18.65
N SER A 106 24.94 -0.18 -18.08
CA SER A 106 25.19 -0.14 -16.65
C SER A 106 26.39 0.74 -16.37
N ILE A 107 26.23 1.68 -15.43
CA ILE A 107 27.38 2.37 -14.86
C ILE A 107 28.21 1.30 -14.16
N ASP A 108 29.46 1.17 -14.58
CA ASP A 108 30.40 0.27 -13.95
C ASP A 108 30.63 0.70 -12.50
N PRO A 109 30.30 -0.12 -11.50
CA PRO A 109 30.40 0.28 -10.09
C PRO A 109 31.86 0.44 -9.63
N LEU A 110 32.82 0.03 -10.47
CA LEU A 110 34.24 0.04 -10.17
C LEU A 110 34.96 1.14 -10.96
N ASN A 111 35.75 1.95 -10.27
CA ASN A 111 36.70 2.85 -10.92
C ASN A 111 37.81 2.03 -11.62
N SER A 112 38.46 2.58 -12.64
CA SER A 112 39.54 1.94 -13.42
C SER A 112 40.59 1.29 -12.52
N ARG A 113 41.01 1.98 -11.45
CA ARG A 113 41.97 1.48 -10.46
C ARG A 113 41.45 0.29 -9.65
N GLN A 114 40.17 0.30 -9.28
CA GLN A 114 39.55 -0.80 -8.54
C GLN A 114 39.37 -2.03 -9.44
N ARG A 115 39.03 -1.84 -10.71
CA ARG A 115 38.93 -2.92 -11.69
C ARG A 115 40.28 -3.59 -11.96
N MET A 116 41.35 -2.80 -12.13
CA MET A 116 42.71 -3.33 -12.28
C MET A 116 43.08 -4.21 -11.07
N ARG A 117 42.77 -3.76 -9.86
CA ARG A 117 42.99 -4.53 -8.63
C ARG A 117 42.18 -5.83 -8.60
N VAL A 118 40.92 -5.82 -9.05
CA VAL A 118 40.10 -7.05 -9.15
C VAL A 118 40.69 -8.00 -10.19
N GLU A 119 41.12 -7.51 -11.35
CA GLU A 119 41.78 -8.32 -12.38
C GLU A 119 43.10 -8.93 -11.87
N GLU A 120 43.87 -8.19 -11.07
CA GLU A 120 45.06 -8.71 -10.39
C GLU A 120 44.72 -9.81 -9.36
N ILE A 121 43.65 -9.64 -8.58
CA ILE A 121 43.17 -10.64 -7.60
C ILE A 121 42.70 -11.91 -8.32
N VAL A 122 41.86 -11.77 -9.35
CA VAL A 122 41.32 -12.89 -10.13
C VAL A 122 42.43 -13.63 -10.89
N SER A 123 43.45 -12.92 -11.37
CA SER A 123 44.62 -13.53 -12.02
C SER A 123 45.62 -14.17 -11.04
N GLY A 124 45.37 -14.10 -9.73
CA GLY A 124 46.20 -14.72 -8.69
C GLY A 124 47.58 -14.07 -8.52
N ARG A 125 47.79 -12.87 -9.07
CA ARG A 125 49.09 -12.17 -9.04
C ARG A 125 49.29 -11.32 -7.78
N VAL A 126 48.25 -11.18 -6.95
CA VAL A 126 48.30 -10.38 -5.72
C VAL A 126 48.84 -11.22 -4.58
N LYS A 127 49.90 -10.71 -3.92
CA LYS A 127 50.35 -11.21 -2.62
C LYS A 127 49.60 -10.45 -1.52
N PHE A 128 48.76 -11.15 -0.77
CA PHE A 128 48.20 -10.63 0.46
C PHE A 128 49.27 -10.76 1.54
N GLY A 129 50.01 -9.66 1.75
CA GLY A 129 50.98 -9.51 2.85
C GLY A 129 50.34 -8.88 4.06
#